data_AF-A0A661F6F2-F1
#
_entry.id   AF-A0A661F6F2-F1
#
_cell.length_a   1.000
_cell.length_b   1.000
_cell.length_c   1.000
_cell.angle_alpha   90.00
_cell.angle_beta   90.00
_cell.angle_gamma   90.00
#
_symmetry.space_group_name_H-M   'P 1'
#
loop_
_entity.id
_entity.type
_entity.pdbx_description
1 polymer ?
#
loop_
_entity_poly.entity_id
_entity_poly.type
_entity_poly.pdbx_seq_one_letter_code
_entity_poly.pdbx_strand_id
1 'polypeptide(L)'
;NNLQRIRELAVQSANATNSASDRSALDAEVQTLIAEIDRVAADTTFNGVALLNTAATLSFQVGANSGETVDVDTVDVSGVISGDVTDEINATTMLDDVDTALTTVNGARADLGAAQNRFESIVRSVQTTAENLSASRSRIVDADFAAETANLTRAQILQQAGTAMLAQANSAPQNVLALLQ
;
A
#
# COMPACT_ATOMS: atom_id res chain seq x y z
N ASN A 1 5.18 24.99 -2.52
CA ASN A 1 6.20 25.95 -2.01
C ASN A 1 6.88 26.68 -3.15
N ASN A 2 7.68 26.03 -4.02
CA ASN A 2 8.34 26.71 -5.15
C ASN A 2 7.37 27.47 -6.06
N LEU A 3 6.24 26.86 -6.45
CA LEU A 3 5.20 27.54 -7.23
C LEU A 3 4.64 28.80 -6.55
N GLN A 4 4.43 28.77 -5.23
CA GLN A 4 3.96 29.95 -4.48
C GLN A 4 5.02 31.05 -4.45
N ARG A 5 6.30 30.69 -4.33
CA ARG A 5 7.41 31.63 -4.42
C ARG A 5 7.53 32.25 -5.81
N ILE A 6 7.38 31.47 -6.87
CA ILE A 6 7.32 31.99 -8.25
C ILE A 6 6.16 32.97 -8.39
N ARG A 7 4.99 32.67 -7.81
CA ARG A 7 3.85 33.60 -7.77
C ARG A 7 4.20 34.94 -7.13
N GLU A 8 4.87 34.92 -5.98
CA GLU A 8 5.30 36.15 -5.28
C GLU A 8 6.26 36.98 -6.15
N LEU A 9 7.23 36.33 -6.79
CA LEU A 9 8.20 36.97 -7.68
C LEU A 9 7.54 37.54 -8.94
N ALA A 10 6.55 36.82 -9.50
CA ALA A 10 5.76 37.29 -10.63
C ALA A 10 4.91 38.52 -10.25
N VAL A 11 4.25 38.51 -9.08
CA VAL A 11 3.55 39.71 -8.56
C VAL A 11 4.52 40.86 -8.35
N GLN A 12 5.71 40.60 -7.81
CA GLN A 12 6.73 41.62 -7.61
C GLN A 12 7.21 42.20 -8.95
N SER A 13 7.48 41.36 -9.96
CA SER A 13 7.96 41.78 -11.28
C SER A 13 6.90 42.54 -12.09
N ALA A 14 5.62 42.15 -11.96
CA ALA A 14 4.48 42.79 -12.61
C ALA A 14 4.26 44.24 -12.13
N ASN A 15 4.82 44.64 -10.99
CA ASN A 15 4.70 46.03 -10.54
C ASN A 15 5.49 46.98 -11.47
N ALA A 16 4.82 48.02 -11.96
CA ALA A 16 5.32 48.97 -12.95
C ALA A 16 6.54 49.80 -12.49
N THR A 17 6.85 49.81 -11.18
CA THR A 17 8.01 50.52 -10.62
C THR A 17 9.33 49.80 -10.81
N ASN A 18 9.33 48.51 -11.21
CA ASN A 18 10.56 47.76 -11.42
C ASN A 18 11.20 48.11 -12.76
N SER A 19 12.51 48.30 -12.75
CA SER A 19 13.29 48.44 -13.99
C SER A 19 13.51 47.09 -14.67
N ALA A 20 13.92 47.11 -15.94
CA ALA A 20 14.26 45.88 -16.68
C ALA A 20 15.39 45.07 -16.00
N SER A 21 16.36 45.74 -15.36
CA SER A 21 17.41 45.05 -14.58
C SER A 21 16.86 44.39 -13.32
N ASP A 22 15.88 45.02 -12.64
CA ASP A 22 15.26 44.41 -11.46
C ASP A 22 14.46 43.17 -11.86
N ARG A 23 13.71 43.25 -12.97
CA ARG A 23 12.94 42.11 -13.51
C ARG A 23 13.85 40.96 -13.93
N SER A 24 14.99 41.24 -14.55
CA SER A 24 15.98 40.22 -14.89
C SER A 24 16.58 39.54 -13.66
N ALA A 25 16.80 40.27 -12.56
CA ALA A 25 17.27 39.68 -11.31
C ALA A 25 16.21 38.79 -10.65
N LEU A 26 14.94 39.21 -10.66
CA LEU A 26 13.81 38.40 -10.18
C LEU A 26 13.64 37.15 -11.05
N ASP A 27 13.77 37.28 -12.37
CA ASP A 27 13.67 36.17 -13.30
C ASP A 27 14.76 35.12 -13.04
N ALA A 28 15.99 35.51 -12.72
CA ALA A 28 17.03 34.54 -12.37
C ALA A 28 16.64 33.64 -11.17
N GLU A 29 15.92 34.18 -10.18
CA GLU A 29 15.36 33.39 -9.08
C GLU A 29 14.21 32.49 -9.58
N VAL A 30 13.31 33.01 -10.41
CA VAL A 30 12.23 32.22 -11.04
C VAL A 30 12.78 31.04 -11.84
N GLN A 31 13.77 31.26 -12.70
CA GLN A 31 14.39 30.19 -13.51
C GLN A 31 15.02 29.10 -12.63
N THR A 32 15.64 29.48 -11.52
CA THR A 32 16.19 28.52 -10.55
C THR A 32 15.07 27.69 -9.91
N LEU A 33 13.94 28.31 -9.57
CA LEU A 33 12.81 27.62 -8.97
C LEU A 33 12.10 26.69 -9.97
N ILE A 34 11.97 27.09 -11.23
CA ILE A 34 11.45 26.25 -12.31
C ILE A 34 12.35 25.03 -12.50
N ALA A 35 13.67 25.23 -12.61
CA ALA A 35 14.63 24.14 -12.73
C ALA A 35 14.56 23.16 -11.55
N GLU A 36 14.35 23.67 -10.32
CA GLU A 36 14.18 22.81 -9.14
C GLU A 36 12.85 22.03 -9.17
N ILE A 37 11.77 22.62 -9.69
CA ILE A 37 10.49 21.91 -9.89
C ILE A 37 10.69 20.76 -10.89
N ASP A 38 11.31 21.03 -12.03
CA ASP A 38 11.57 20.02 -13.07
C ASP A 38 12.50 18.92 -12.55
N ARG A 39 13.54 19.28 -11.79
CA ARG A 39 14.45 18.32 -11.15
C ARG A 39 13.69 17.40 -10.19
N VAL A 40 12.84 17.96 -9.33
CA VAL A 40 12.01 17.15 -8.40
C VAL A 40 11.07 16.23 -9.18
N ALA A 41 10.42 16.72 -10.24
CA ALA A 41 9.55 15.91 -11.08
C ALA A 41 10.31 14.75 -11.74
N ALA A 42 11.51 15.00 -12.25
CA ALA A 42 12.34 14.01 -12.93
C ALA A 42 12.97 12.98 -11.98
N ASP A 43 13.46 13.42 -10.82
CA ASP A 43 14.18 12.56 -9.86
C ASP A 43 13.24 11.73 -8.98
N THR A 44 11.96 12.08 -8.90
CA THR A 44 10.99 11.36 -8.04
C THR A 44 10.62 10.01 -8.67
N THR A 45 11.31 8.98 -8.22
CA THR A 45 11.07 7.60 -8.63
C THR A 45 10.81 6.70 -7.42
N PHE A 46 9.99 5.67 -7.61
CA PHE A 46 9.83 4.59 -6.64
C PHE A 46 10.05 3.26 -7.34
N ASN A 47 11.03 2.49 -6.87
CA ASN A 47 11.42 1.22 -7.48
C ASN A 47 11.68 1.32 -9.00
N GLY A 48 12.29 2.42 -9.43
CA GLY A 48 12.58 2.71 -10.85
C GLY A 48 11.40 3.20 -11.68
N VAL A 49 10.19 3.29 -11.11
CA VAL A 49 9.03 3.89 -11.77
C VAL A 49 9.02 5.39 -11.45
N ALA A 50 9.04 6.22 -12.48
CA ALA A 50 8.91 7.66 -12.31
C ALA A 50 7.46 8.03 -11.98
N LEU A 51 7.28 8.89 -10.99
CA LEU A 51 5.95 9.17 -10.41
C LEU A 51 5.37 10.52 -10.85
N LEU A 52 6.21 11.45 -11.32
CA LEU A 52 5.85 12.85 -11.49
C LEU A 52 6.20 13.44 -12.88
N ASN A 53 6.78 12.65 -13.79
CA ASN A 53 7.20 13.12 -15.13
C ASN A 53 6.58 12.32 -16.28
N THR A 54 5.62 11.44 -15.98
CA THR A 54 4.92 10.63 -16.99
C THR A 54 3.55 10.30 -16.43
N ALA A 55 2.50 10.59 -17.20
CA ALA A 55 1.15 10.18 -16.88
C ALA A 55 0.99 8.68 -17.19
N ALA A 56 0.73 7.89 -16.16
CA ALA A 56 0.57 6.44 -16.25
C ALA A 56 -0.38 5.94 -15.16
N THR A 57 -1.13 4.89 -15.45
CA THR A 57 -1.95 4.21 -14.45
C THR A 57 -1.15 3.09 -13.79
N LEU A 58 -0.98 3.17 -12.48
CA LEU A 58 -0.35 2.13 -11.66
C LEU A 58 -1.43 1.26 -11.02
N SER A 59 -1.48 -0.02 -11.39
CA SER A 59 -2.44 -0.97 -10.84
C SER A 59 -1.84 -1.74 -9.67
N PHE A 60 -2.48 -1.66 -8.51
CA PHE A 60 -2.05 -2.34 -7.28
C PHE A 60 -3.00 -3.49 -6.96
N GLN A 61 -2.48 -4.71 -6.93
CA GLN A 61 -3.23 -5.88 -6.45
C GLN A 61 -3.41 -5.77 -4.93
N VAL A 62 -4.65 -5.63 -4.50
CA VAL A 62 -5.02 -5.38 -3.10
C VAL A 62 -5.74 -6.55 -2.43
N GLY A 63 -6.18 -7.53 -3.22
CA GLY A 63 -6.87 -8.71 -2.73
C GLY A 63 -6.15 -10.02 -3.08
N ALA A 64 -6.74 -11.13 -2.66
CA ALA A 64 -6.17 -12.47 -2.87
C ALA A 64 -6.52 -13.06 -4.25
N ASN A 65 -7.57 -12.57 -4.89
CA ASN A 65 -8.07 -13.09 -6.17
C ASN A 65 -7.66 -12.19 -7.34
N SER A 66 -7.57 -12.80 -8.53
CA SER A 66 -7.29 -12.07 -9.76
C SER A 66 -8.32 -10.98 -10.03
N GLY A 67 -7.84 -9.76 -10.34
CA GLY A 67 -8.68 -8.61 -10.67
C GLY A 67 -9.13 -7.76 -9.48
N GLU A 68 -8.72 -8.12 -8.26
CA GLU A 68 -8.92 -7.28 -7.06
C GLU A 68 -7.83 -6.20 -7.00
N THR A 69 -7.91 -5.23 -7.91
CA THR A 69 -6.93 -4.14 -8.04
C THR A 69 -7.50 -2.77 -7.67
N VAL A 70 -6.59 -1.88 -7.28
CA VAL A 70 -6.83 -0.44 -7.17
C VAL A 70 -5.85 0.27 -8.07
N ASP A 71 -6.37 1.06 -8.99
CA ASP A 71 -5.58 1.87 -9.90
C ASP A 71 -5.32 3.24 -9.29
N VAL A 72 -4.09 3.73 -9.47
CA VAL A 72 -3.67 5.07 -9.08
C VAL A 72 -2.95 5.68 -10.27
N ASP A 73 -3.45 6.82 -10.72
CA ASP A 73 -2.83 7.55 -11.82
C ASP A 73 -1.67 8.41 -11.30
N THR A 74 -0.53 8.34 -11.99
CA THR A 74 0.55 9.31 -11.85
C THR A 74 0.21 10.56 -12.66
N VAL A 75 0.73 11.68 -12.20
CA VAL A 75 0.59 12.97 -12.88
C VAL A 75 1.92 13.31 -13.55
N ASP A 76 1.84 13.92 -14.73
CA ASP A 76 3.00 14.61 -15.31
C ASP A 76 2.99 16.07 -14.86
N VAL A 77 3.96 16.43 -14.04
CA VAL A 77 4.20 17.81 -13.59
C VAL A 77 5.51 18.37 -14.16
N SER A 78 6.15 17.65 -15.09
CA SER A 78 7.32 18.16 -15.79
C SER A 78 6.92 19.28 -16.74
N GLY A 79 7.62 20.41 -16.72
CA GLY A 79 7.31 21.56 -17.57
C GLY A 79 5.91 22.16 -17.32
N VAL A 80 5.30 21.89 -16.17
CA VAL A 80 3.97 22.44 -15.80
C VAL A 80 3.98 23.97 -15.72
N ILE A 81 5.17 24.55 -15.59
CA ILE A 81 5.43 25.98 -15.59
C ILE A 81 6.65 26.23 -16.48
N SER A 82 6.53 27.21 -17.36
CA SER A 82 7.62 27.62 -18.25
C SER A 82 7.47 29.11 -18.57
N GLY A 83 8.57 29.74 -18.99
CA GLY A 83 8.58 31.17 -19.31
C GLY A 83 9.38 31.98 -18.31
N ASP A 84 9.24 33.29 -18.42
CA ASP A 84 10.04 34.27 -17.68
C ASP A 84 9.17 35.36 -17.07
N VAL A 85 9.78 36.20 -16.22
CA VAL A 85 9.13 37.39 -15.65
C VAL A 85 9.87 38.67 -16.05
N THR A 86 10.53 38.67 -17.21
CA THR A 86 11.40 39.79 -17.63
C THR A 86 10.63 41.05 -18.02
N ASP A 87 9.36 40.91 -18.41
CA ASP A 87 8.44 41.99 -18.75
C ASP A 87 7.11 41.87 -17.99
N GLU A 88 6.36 42.97 -17.90
CA GLU A 88 5.08 43.03 -17.16
C GLU A 88 4.02 42.05 -17.72
N ILE A 89 3.98 41.89 -19.04
CA ILE A 89 3.07 40.95 -19.71
C ILE A 89 3.42 39.52 -19.33
N ASN A 90 4.70 39.13 -19.45
CA ASN A 90 5.17 37.79 -19.09
C ASN A 90 4.96 37.50 -17.61
N ALA A 91 5.21 38.48 -16.74
CA ALA A 91 4.94 38.35 -15.31
C ALA A 91 3.45 38.12 -15.01
N THR A 92 2.54 38.73 -15.77
CA THR A 92 1.10 38.49 -15.61
C THR A 92 0.69 37.11 -16.13
N THR A 93 1.20 36.69 -17.29
CA THR A 93 0.99 35.33 -17.81
C THR A 93 1.52 34.26 -16.84
N MET A 94 2.68 34.49 -16.25
CA MET A 94 3.26 33.61 -15.22
C MET A 94 2.32 33.42 -14.01
N LEU A 95 1.51 34.42 -13.64
CA LEU A 95 0.53 34.26 -12.55
C LEU A 95 -0.58 33.26 -12.93
N ASP A 96 -1.10 33.36 -14.15
CA ASP A 96 -2.14 32.44 -14.65
C ASP A 96 -1.58 31.01 -14.80
N ASP A 97 -0.33 30.88 -15.27
CA ASP A 97 0.36 29.61 -15.40
C ASP A 97 0.62 28.97 -14.03
N VAL A 98 1.07 29.75 -13.04
CA VAL A 98 1.24 29.28 -11.65
C VAL A 98 -0.09 28.84 -11.04
N ASP A 99 -1.18 29.59 -11.24
CA ASP A 99 -2.49 29.23 -10.67
C ASP A 99 -3.04 27.94 -11.32
N THR A 100 -2.79 27.75 -12.62
CA THR A 100 -3.09 26.50 -13.33
C THR A 100 -2.23 25.34 -12.81
N ALA A 101 -0.92 25.54 -12.66
CA ALA A 101 0.00 24.54 -12.12
C ALA A 101 -0.37 24.14 -10.68
N LEU A 102 -0.72 25.10 -9.84
CA LEU A 102 -1.20 24.85 -8.47
C LEU A 102 -2.48 24.03 -8.47
N THR A 103 -3.41 24.29 -9.39
CA THR A 103 -4.65 23.51 -9.51
C THR A 103 -4.35 22.06 -9.89
N THR A 104 -3.49 21.83 -10.87
CA THR A 104 -3.05 20.47 -11.28
C THR A 104 -2.37 19.73 -10.14
N VAL A 105 -1.41 20.36 -9.46
CA VAL A 105 -0.68 19.75 -8.34
C VAL A 105 -1.61 19.45 -7.16
N ASN A 106 -2.51 20.36 -6.83
CA ASN A 106 -3.46 20.14 -5.73
C ASN A 106 -4.48 19.04 -6.06
N GLY A 107 -4.95 18.96 -7.31
CA GLY A 107 -5.79 17.87 -7.80
C GLY A 107 -5.10 16.52 -7.64
N ALA A 108 -3.88 16.38 -8.18
CA ALA A 108 -3.10 15.15 -8.06
C ALA A 108 -2.83 14.76 -6.59
N ARG A 109 -2.54 15.73 -5.72
CA ARG A 109 -2.38 15.46 -4.28
C ARG A 109 -3.66 15.01 -3.60
N ALA A 110 -4.81 15.54 -4.01
CA ALA A 110 -6.12 15.13 -3.49
C ALA A 110 -6.43 13.68 -3.91
N ASP A 111 -6.19 13.33 -5.17
CA ASP A 111 -6.40 11.98 -5.70
C ASP A 111 -5.49 10.95 -5.01
N LEU A 112 -4.21 11.29 -4.83
CA LEU A 112 -3.28 10.46 -4.05
C LEU A 112 -3.71 10.30 -2.59
N GLY A 113 -4.23 11.36 -1.97
CA GLY A 113 -4.79 11.31 -0.61
C GLY A 113 -6.02 10.41 -0.51
N ALA A 114 -6.91 10.47 -1.51
CA ALA A 114 -8.07 9.58 -1.59
C ALA A 114 -7.64 8.12 -1.78
N ALA A 115 -6.65 7.85 -2.63
CA ALA A 115 -6.07 6.52 -2.81
C ALA A 115 -5.44 6.00 -1.51
N GLN A 116 -4.70 6.82 -0.75
CA GLN A 116 -4.15 6.46 0.55
C GLN A 116 -5.25 6.04 1.54
N ASN A 117 -6.31 6.83 1.68
CA ASN A 117 -7.45 6.50 2.54
C ASN A 117 -8.11 5.17 2.13
N ARG A 118 -8.22 4.92 0.82
CA ARG A 118 -8.74 3.67 0.27
C ARG A 118 -7.83 2.49 0.62
N PHE A 119 -6.51 2.61 0.43
CA PHE A 119 -5.55 1.57 0.79
C PHE A 119 -5.55 1.28 2.29
N GLU A 120 -5.62 2.28 3.15
CA GLU A 120 -5.73 2.06 4.59
C GLU A 120 -6.99 1.27 4.97
N SER A 121 -8.13 1.59 4.34
CA SER A 121 -9.39 0.87 4.56
C SER A 121 -9.28 -0.59 4.10
N ILE A 122 -8.70 -0.81 2.93
CA ILE A 122 -8.45 -2.14 2.38
C ILE A 122 -7.53 -2.93 3.30
N VAL A 123 -6.42 -2.35 3.77
CA VAL A 123 -5.48 -3.02 4.66
C VAL A 123 -6.19 -3.49 5.93
N ARG A 124 -7.01 -2.63 6.56
CA ARG A 124 -7.80 -3.00 7.74
C ARG A 124 -8.79 -4.15 7.44
N SER A 125 -9.43 -4.12 6.28
CA SER A 125 -10.38 -5.16 5.85
C SER A 125 -9.69 -6.50 5.56
N VAL A 126 -8.55 -6.48 4.89
CA VAL A 126 -7.73 -7.66 4.57
C VAL A 126 -7.16 -8.28 5.84
N GLN A 127 -6.69 -7.47 6.79
CA GLN A 127 -6.24 -7.96 8.10
C GLN A 127 -7.36 -8.67 8.85
N THR A 128 -8.55 -8.07 8.93
CA THR A 128 -9.73 -8.68 9.57
C THR A 128 -10.12 -10.00 8.88
N THR A 129 -10.09 -10.02 7.55
CA THR A 129 -10.40 -11.23 6.76
C THR A 129 -9.36 -12.32 7.01
N ALA A 130 -8.07 -11.96 7.06
CA ALA A 130 -6.98 -12.89 7.34
C ALA A 130 -7.10 -13.50 8.75
N GLU A 131 -7.46 -12.70 9.76
CA GLU A 131 -7.71 -13.17 11.13
C GLU A 131 -8.90 -14.15 11.17
N ASN A 132 -10.02 -13.79 10.54
CA ASN A 132 -11.21 -14.65 10.49
C ASN A 132 -10.96 -15.96 9.73
N LEU A 133 -10.20 -15.90 8.64
CA LEU A 133 -9.82 -17.09 7.87
C LEU A 133 -8.86 -17.97 8.66
N SER A 134 -7.89 -17.38 9.36
CA SER A 134 -6.98 -18.10 10.25
C SER A 134 -7.75 -18.81 11.37
N ALA A 135 -8.67 -18.11 12.04
CA ALA A 135 -9.51 -18.69 13.09
C ALA A 135 -10.44 -19.80 12.57
N SER A 136 -10.97 -19.65 11.36
CA SER A 136 -11.82 -20.67 10.72
C SER A 136 -11.01 -21.90 10.32
N ARG A 137 -9.78 -21.70 9.81
CA ARG A 137 -8.84 -22.78 9.51
C ARG A 137 -8.41 -23.50 10.79
N SER A 138 -8.15 -22.78 11.88
CA SER A 138 -7.89 -23.35 13.21
C SER A 138 -9.06 -24.25 13.62
N ARG A 139 -10.31 -23.77 13.57
CA ARG A 139 -11.48 -24.60 13.92
C ARG A 139 -11.67 -25.86 13.08
N ILE A 140 -11.19 -25.88 11.83
CA ILE A 140 -11.28 -27.04 10.94
C ILE A 140 -10.12 -28.02 11.19
N VAL A 141 -8.91 -27.49 11.36
CA VAL A 141 -7.68 -28.29 11.46
C VAL A 141 -7.41 -28.73 12.89
N ASP A 142 -7.80 -27.92 13.87
CA ASP A 142 -7.73 -28.28 15.28
C ASP A 142 -8.77 -29.36 15.52
N ALA A 143 -8.28 -30.59 15.70
CA ALA A 143 -9.09 -31.67 16.24
C ALA A 143 -9.61 -31.23 17.61
N ASP A 144 -10.85 -31.60 17.91
CA ASP A 144 -11.36 -31.46 19.27
C ASP A 144 -10.49 -32.33 20.19
N PHE A 145 -9.50 -31.71 20.81
CA PHE A 145 -8.46 -32.36 21.62
C PHE A 145 -9.09 -33.22 22.71
N ALA A 146 -10.26 -32.82 23.22
CA ALA A 146 -11.01 -33.60 24.20
C ALA A 146 -11.56 -34.90 23.61
N ALA A 147 -12.16 -34.86 22.41
CA ALA A 147 -12.69 -36.04 21.74
C ALA A 147 -11.58 -37.00 21.30
N GLU A 148 -10.48 -36.49 20.75
CA GLU A 148 -9.36 -37.32 20.31
C GLU A 148 -8.63 -37.98 21.48
N THR A 149 -8.43 -37.24 22.59
CA THR A 149 -7.86 -37.80 23.82
C THR A 149 -8.77 -38.87 24.44
N ALA A 150 -10.10 -38.69 24.39
CA ALA A 150 -11.04 -39.71 24.84
C ALA A 150 -11.03 -40.96 23.96
N ASN A 151 -10.92 -40.81 22.64
CA ASN A 151 -10.78 -41.93 21.70
C ASN A 151 -9.47 -42.68 21.90
N LEU A 152 -8.35 -41.97 22.07
CA LEU A 152 -7.05 -42.54 22.38
C LEU A 152 -7.09 -43.33 23.69
N THR A 153 -7.67 -42.75 24.74
CA THR A 153 -7.82 -43.40 26.04
C THR A 153 -8.69 -44.66 25.92
N ARG A 154 -9.82 -44.58 25.20
CA ARG A 154 -10.67 -45.74 24.92
C ARG A 154 -9.92 -46.83 24.16
N ALA A 155 -9.14 -46.47 23.14
CA ALA A 155 -8.35 -47.40 22.35
C ALA A 155 -7.25 -48.08 23.19
N GLN A 156 -6.57 -47.33 24.07
CA GLN A 156 -5.58 -47.88 25.01
C GLN A 156 -6.22 -48.84 26.01
N ILE A 157 -7.39 -48.50 26.57
CA ILE A 157 -8.13 -49.40 27.47
C ILE A 157 -8.57 -50.67 26.73
N LEU A 158 -9.08 -50.55 25.50
CA LEU A 158 -9.46 -51.71 24.68
C LEU A 158 -8.26 -52.59 24.33
N GLN A 159 -7.09 -52.02 24.04
CA GLN A 159 -5.87 -52.80 23.80
C GLN A 159 -5.41 -53.54 25.06
N GLN A 160 -5.42 -52.88 26.23
CA GLN A 160 -5.07 -53.52 27.51
C GLN A 160 -6.08 -54.60 27.92
N ALA A 161 -7.38 -54.35 27.73
CA ALA A 161 -8.43 -55.33 27.95
C ALA A 161 -8.31 -56.52 26.96
N GLY A 162 -8.00 -56.23 25.69
CA GLY A 162 -7.80 -57.24 24.65
C GLY A 162 -6.64 -58.18 24.97
N THR A 163 -5.50 -57.65 25.42
CA THR A 163 -4.33 -58.47 25.81
C THR A 163 -4.60 -59.26 27.10
N ALA A 164 -5.27 -58.67 28.09
CA ALA A 164 -5.66 -59.36 29.32
C ALA A 164 -6.66 -60.50 29.05
N MET A 165 -7.65 -60.28 28.18
CA MET A 165 -8.60 -61.30 27.76
C MET A 165 -7.93 -62.41 26.95
N LEU A 166 -6.97 -62.10 26.09
CA LEU A 166 -6.17 -63.10 25.36
C LEU A 166 -5.33 -63.94 26.33
N ALA A 167 -4.71 -63.32 27.33
CA ALA A 167 -3.96 -64.03 28.37
C ALA A 167 -4.86 -64.96 29.19
N GLN A 168 -6.06 -64.51 29.57
CA GLN A 168 -7.04 -65.31 30.31
C GLN A 168 -7.64 -66.45 29.47
N ALA A 169 -7.91 -66.20 28.19
CA ALA A 169 -8.41 -67.21 27.26
C ALA A 169 -7.34 -68.29 26.95
N ASN A 170 -6.06 -67.94 26.97
CA ASN A 170 -4.96 -68.90 26.80
C ASN A 170 -4.68 -69.73 28.08
N SER A 171 -4.91 -69.18 29.28
CA SER A 171 -4.69 -69.89 30.56
C SER A 171 -5.84 -70.83 30.95
N ALA A 172 -7.08 -70.51 30.56
CA ALA A 172 -8.25 -71.35 30.83
C ALA A 172 -8.13 -72.81 30.31
N PRO A 173 -7.73 -73.08 29.04
CA PRO A 173 -7.56 -74.44 28.56
C PRO A 173 -6.36 -75.16 29.20
N GLN A 174 -5.31 -74.46 29.62
CA GLN A 174 -4.16 -75.07 30.34
C GLN A 174 -4.57 -75.57 31.73
N ASN A 175 -5.40 -74.81 32.45
CA ASN A 175 -5.95 -75.25 33.74
C ASN A 175 -6.90 -76.45 33.61
N VAL A 176 -7.66 -76.52 32.51
CA VAL A 176 -8.52 -77.68 32.22
C VAL A 176 -7.69 -78.91 31.86
N LEU A 177 -6.59 -78.76 31.13
CA LEU A 177 -5.68 -79.86 30.80
C LEU A 177 -4.91 -80.39 32.04
N ALA A 178 -4.62 -79.54 33.02
CA ALA A 178 -4.00 -79.91 34.28
C ALA A 178 -4.96 -80.67 35.24
N LEU A 179 -6.28 -80.55 35.04
CA LEU A 179 -7.30 -81.29 35.80
C LEU A 179 -7.68 -82.64 35.17
N LEU A 180 -7.20 -82.93 33.96
CA LEU A 180 -7.48 -84.16 33.22
C LEU A 180 -6.26 -85.12 33.14
N GLN A 181 -5.15 -84.78 33.78
CA GLN A 181 -3.98 -85.63 34.03
C GLN A 181 -3.88 -85.97 35.50
#